data_AF-A0A7V9ZZD3-F1
#
_entry.id   AF-A0A7V9ZZD3-F1
#
_cell.length_a   1.000
_cell.length_b   1.000
_cell.length_c   1.000
_cell.angle_alpha   90.00
_cell.angle_beta   90.00
_cell.angle_gamma   90.00
#
_symmetry.space_group_name_H-M   'P 1'
#
loop_
_entity.id
_entity.type
_entity.pdbx_description
1 polymer ?
#
loop_
_entity_poly.entity_id
_entity_poly.type
_entity_poly.pdbx_seq_one_letter_code
_entity_poly.pdbx_strand_id
1 'polypeptide(L)'
;PDGFLAASGSRAAAAVAHYAGIPVWLTAGVGRVLPARLWEALEARLDQGQEEPWHCAEELVPLALVDHVARPEGVLAPDDAPGHGDCPVVAELLRPIG
;
A
#
# COMPACT_ATOMS: atom_id res chain seq x y z
N PRO A 1 0.26 0.05 8.22
CA PRO A 1 0.34 0.88 6.99
C PRO A 1 -0.91 1.74 6.87
N ASP A 2 -0.75 3.01 6.51
CA ASP A 2 -1.83 3.96 6.19
C ASP A 2 -2.08 4.08 4.68
N GLY A 3 -1.28 3.37 3.87
CA GLY A 3 -1.42 3.29 2.42
C GLY A 3 -1.01 1.92 1.86
N PHE A 4 -0.98 1.85 0.54
CA PHE A 4 -0.50 0.71 -0.24
C PHE A 4 0.17 1.20 -1.53
N LEU A 5 1.02 0.35 -2.12
CA LEU A 5 1.57 0.59 -3.45
C LEU A 5 0.69 -0.04 -4.53
N ALA A 6 0.44 0.72 -5.59
CA ALA A 6 -0.30 0.26 -6.76
C ALA A 6 0.31 0.85 -8.03
N ALA A 7 -0.11 0.36 -9.20
CA ALA A 7 0.36 0.89 -10.47
C ALA A 7 0.02 2.39 -10.61
N SER A 8 0.90 3.13 -11.27
CA SER A 8 0.71 4.56 -11.55
C SER A 8 -0.67 4.85 -12.16
N GLY A 9 -1.36 5.86 -11.62
CA GLY A 9 -2.74 6.22 -11.96
C GLY A 9 -3.81 5.64 -11.04
N SER A 10 -3.48 4.63 -10.21
CA SER A 10 -4.41 4.03 -9.24
C SER A 10 -4.89 5.03 -8.18
N ARG A 11 -4.02 5.93 -7.72
CA ARG A 11 -4.38 6.99 -6.76
C ARG A 11 -5.43 7.93 -7.35
N ALA A 12 -5.23 8.35 -8.60
CA ALA A 12 -6.18 9.21 -9.29
C ALA A 12 -7.53 8.49 -9.49
N ALA A 13 -7.49 7.24 -9.94
CA ALA A 13 -8.69 6.42 -10.10
C ALA A 13 -9.45 6.24 -8.77
N ALA A 14 -8.75 5.88 -7.69
CA ALA A 14 -9.35 5.70 -6.37
C ALA A 14 -9.92 7.00 -5.81
N ALA A 15 -9.22 8.12 -5.96
CA ALA A 15 -9.71 9.42 -5.51
C ALA A 15 -10.98 9.86 -6.24
N VAL A 16 -11.05 9.66 -7.56
CA VAL A 16 -12.24 9.98 -8.36
C VAL A 16 -13.41 9.06 -8.01
N ALA A 17 -13.16 7.75 -7.86
CA ALA A 17 -14.18 6.79 -7.45
C ALA A 17 -14.75 7.14 -6.07
N HIS A 18 -13.87 7.39 -5.10
CA HIS A 18 -14.24 7.82 -3.75
C HIS A 18 -15.08 9.10 -3.77
N TYR A 19 -14.64 10.13 -4.49
CA TYR A 19 -15.40 11.38 -4.64
C TYR A 19 -16.77 11.17 -5.31
N ALA A 20 -16.86 10.25 -6.28
CA ALA A 20 -18.09 9.91 -6.96
C ALA A 20 -19.01 8.96 -6.16
N GLY A 21 -18.61 8.53 -4.96
CA GLY A 21 -19.34 7.56 -4.16
C GLY A 21 -19.37 6.15 -4.78
N ILE A 22 -18.41 5.85 -5.65
CA ILE A 22 -18.23 4.52 -6.26
C ILE A 22 -17.30 3.70 -5.36
N PRO A 23 -17.73 2.54 -4.85
CA PRO A 23 -16.92 1.73 -3.95
C PRO A 23 -15.59 1.30 -4.57
N VAL A 24 -14.48 1.52 -3.85
CA VAL A 24 -13.14 1.12 -4.23
C VAL A 24 -12.76 -0.17 -3.51
N TRP A 25 -12.38 -1.18 -4.30
CA TRP A 25 -11.98 -2.50 -3.81
C TRP A 25 -10.48 -2.69 -3.99
N LEU A 26 -9.78 -2.97 -2.90
CA LEU A 26 -8.36 -3.35 -2.90
C LEU A 26 -8.23 -4.86 -2.79
N THR A 27 -7.57 -5.51 -3.75
CA THR A 27 -7.20 -6.92 -3.64
C THR A 27 -5.78 -7.05 -3.10
N ALA A 28 -5.64 -7.53 -1.87
CA ALA A 28 -4.33 -7.78 -1.26
C ALA A 28 -3.99 -9.27 -1.31
N GLY A 29 -2.86 -9.61 -1.92
CA GLY A 29 -2.33 -10.99 -1.87
C GLY A 29 -1.80 -11.36 -0.49
N VAL A 30 -1.66 -12.67 -0.23
CA VAL A 30 -1.00 -13.18 0.99
C VAL A 30 0.46 -12.74 1.03
N GLY A 31 0.96 -12.38 2.22
CA GLY A 31 2.33 -11.96 2.48
C GLY A 31 2.63 -10.52 2.04
N ARG A 32 1.61 -9.74 1.67
CA ARG A 32 1.77 -8.37 1.12
C ARG A 32 1.51 -7.27 2.15
N VAL A 33 0.93 -7.59 3.31
CA VAL A 33 0.71 -6.59 4.36
C VAL A 33 1.98 -6.47 5.18
N LEU A 34 2.67 -5.32 5.02
CA LEU A 34 3.92 -5.06 5.70
C LEU A 34 3.71 -4.63 7.16
N PRO A 35 4.47 -5.20 8.12
CA PRO A 35 4.60 -4.64 9.47
C PRO A 35 5.09 -3.19 9.42
N ALA A 36 4.71 -2.39 10.42
CA ALA A 36 4.97 -0.94 10.46
C ALA A 36 6.43 -0.56 10.12
N ARG A 37 7.43 -1.26 10.70
CA ARG A 37 8.84 -0.97 10.42
C ARG A 37 9.27 -1.21 8.98
N LEU A 38 8.72 -2.24 8.34
CA LEU A 38 9.01 -2.53 6.92
C LEU A 38 8.29 -1.53 6.02
N TRP A 39 7.11 -1.06 6.43
CA TRP A 39 6.38 0.01 5.74
C TRP A 39 7.16 1.33 5.78
N GLU A 40 7.59 1.77 6.96
CA GLU A 40 8.41 3.00 7.12
C GLU A 40 9.71 2.93 6.30
N ALA A 41 10.36 1.76 6.28
CA ALA A 41 11.58 1.54 5.49
C ALA A 41 11.33 1.51 3.97
N LEU A 42 10.12 1.14 3.54
CA LEU A 42 9.70 1.21 2.14
C LEU A 42 9.42 2.66 1.73
N GLU A 43 8.69 3.42 2.55
CA GLU A 43 8.42 4.84 2.31
C GLU A 43 9.71 5.64 2.18
N ALA A 44 10.65 5.47 3.13
CA ALA A 44 11.95 6.12 3.08
C ALA A 44 12.74 5.79 1.80
N ARG A 45 12.59 4.59 1.25
CA ARG A 45 13.25 4.19 0.00
C ARG A 45 12.62 4.82 -1.23
N LEU A 46 11.29 4.96 -1.24
CA LEU A 46 10.58 5.65 -2.32
C LEU A 46 10.98 7.13 -2.36
N ASP A 47 11.06 7.78 -1.20
CA ASP A 47 11.49 9.18 -1.09
C ASP A 47 12.96 9.40 -1.49
N GLN A 48 13.82 8.40 -1.28
CA GLN A 48 15.24 8.42 -1.67
C GLN A 48 15.49 7.97 -3.12
N GLY A 49 14.44 7.57 -3.83
CA GLY A 49 14.52 7.14 -5.23
C GLY A 49 15.17 8.20 -6.11
N GLN A 50 15.89 7.76 -7.15
CA GLN A 50 16.51 8.66 -8.13
C GLN A 50 15.53 9.06 -9.25
N GLU A 51 14.41 8.36 -9.38
CA GLU A 51 13.35 8.69 -10.35
C GLU A 51 12.40 9.72 -9.75
N GLU A 52 11.96 10.68 -10.58
CA GLU A 52 10.90 11.59 -10.18
C GLU A 52 9.60 10.81 -9.92
N PRO A 53 8.76 11.22 -8.95
CA PRO A 53 7.56 10.47 -8.57
C PRO A 53 6.60 10.16 -9.73
N TRP A 54 6.51 11.02 -10.74
CA TRP A 54 5.66 10.83 -11.92
C TRP A 54 6.27 9.92 -12.99
N HIS A 55 7.51 9.47 -12.81
CA HIS A 55 8.17 8.47 -13.66
C HIS A 55 8.14 7.06 -13.05
N CYS A 56 7.83 6.94 -11.76
CA CYS A 56 7.70 5.65 -11.09
C CYS A 56 6.54 4.81 -11.65
N ALA A 57 6.78 3.49 -11.78
CA ALA A 57 5.77 2.54 -12.21
C ALA A 57 4.70 2.29 -11.14
N GLU A 58 5.09 2.36 -9.87
CA GLU A 58 4.20 2.31 -8.72
C GLU A 58 4.03 3.67 -8.06
N GLU A 59 2.89 3.89 -7.42
CA GLU A 59 2.62 5.05 -6.59
C GLU A 59 2.00 4.66 -5.25
N LEU A 60 2.16 5.55 -4.27
CA LEU A 60 1.55 5.43 -2.95
C LEU A 60 0.09 5.89 -2.98
N VAL A 61 -0.82 4.99 -2.64
CA VAL A 61 -2.25 5.24 -2.54
C VAL A 61 -2.68 5.20 -1.06
N PRO A 62 -3.33 6.26 -0.54
CA PRO A 62 -3.86 6.25 0.82
C PRO A 62 -4.95 5.20 0.99
N LEU A 63 -4.91 4.45 2.10
CA LEU A 63 -5.89 3.41 2.40
C LEU A 63 -7.29 4.00 2.68
N ALA A 64 -7.34 5.28 3.07
CA ALA A 64 -8.58 6.04 3.25
C ALA A 64 -9.42 6.20 1.97
N LEU A 65 -8.86 5.89 0.78
CA LEU A 65 -9.58 5.90 -0.49
C LEU A 65 -10.23 4.54 -0.82
N VAL A 66 -10.06 3.53 0.03
CA VAL A 66 -10.54 2.16 -0.17
C VAL A 66 -11.73 1.92 0.75
N ASP A 67 -12.75 1.21 0.25
CA ASP A 67 -13.94 0.83 1.03
C ASP A 67 -13.88 -0.63 1.50
N HIS A 68 -13.26 -1.50 0.69
CA HIS A 68 -13.20 -2.93 0.95
C HIS A 68 -11.84 -3.51 0.58
N VAL A 69 -11.29 -4.37 1.46
CA VAL A 69 -10.06 -5.11 1.19
C VAL A 69 -10.38 -6.59 1.01
N ALA A 70 -10.26 -7.08 -0.23
CA ALA A 70 -10.45 -8.47 -0.58
C ALA A 70 -9.15 -9.27 -0.35
N ARG A 71 -9.29 -10.36 0.40
CA ARG A 71 -8.24 -11.32 0.75
C ARG A 71 -8.70 -12.74 0.44
N PRO A 72 -7.80 -13.73 0.35
CA PRO A 72 -8.20 -15.12 0.20
C PRO A 72 -9.09 -15.63 1.35
N GLU A 73 -8.94 -15.07 2.55
CA GLU A 73 -9.72 -15.43 3.73
C GLU A 73 -11.10 -14.75 3.80
N GLY A 74 -11.35 -13.73 2.96
CA GLY A 74 -12.60 -12.97 2.98
C GLY A 74 -12.40 -11.49 2.67
N VAL A 75 -13.41 -10.67 3.00
CA VAL A 75 -13.37 -9.21 2.83
C VAL A 75 -13.23 -8.56 4.20
N LEU A 76 -12.29 -7.61 4.32
CA LEU A 76 -12.04 -6.83 5.52
C LEU A 76 -12.40 -5.37 5.30
N ALA A 77 -12.72 -4.67 6.40
CA ALA A 77 -12.72 -3.22 6.40
C ALA A 77 -11.27 -2.70 6.24
N PRO A 78 -11.08 -1.53 5.62
CA PRO A 78 -9.76 -0.94 5.41
C PRO A 78 -8.96 -0.78 6.70
N ASP A 79 -9.61 -0.34 7.79
CA ASP A 79 -8.96 -0.12 9.09
C ASP A 79 -8.45 -1.41 9.76
N ASP A 80 -9.04 -2.56 9.43
CA ASP A 80 -8.64 -3.87 9.98
C ASP A 80 -7.49 -4.50 9.19
N ALA A 81 -7.27 -4.08 7.94
CA ALA A 81 -6.28 -4.69 7.05
C ALA A 81 -4.83 -4.59 7.57
N PRO A 82 -4.36 -3.46 8.13
CA PRO A 82 -3.01 -3.34 8.69
C PRO A 82 -2.70 -4.32 9.83
N GLY A 83 -3.71 -4.70 10.61
CA GLY A 83 -3.56 -5.65 11.73
C GLY A 83 -3.28 -7.08 11.28
N HIS A 84 -3.49 -7.39 10.00
CA HIS A 84 -3.30 -8.71 9.40
C HIS A 84 -1.96 -8.84 8.67
N GLY A 85 -0.92 -8.20 9.21
CA GLY A 85 0.45 -8.30 8.73
C GLY A 85 0.94 -9.74 8.76
N ASP A 86 1.13 -10.32 7.57
CA ASP A 86 1.59 -11.68 7.36
C ASP A 86 2.98 -11.74 6.70
N CYS A 87 3.54 -10.58 6.34
CA CYS A 87 4.91 -10.47 5.86
C CYS A 87 5.89 -10.60 7.04
N PRO A 88 6.78 -11.60 7.05
CA PRO A 88 7.77 -11.75 8.10
C PRO A 88 8.75 -10.57 8.09
N VAL A 89 9.16 -10.11 9.28
CA VAL A 89 10.19 -9.08 9.40
C VAL A 89 11.56 -9.70 9.09
N VAL A 90 12.12 -9.34 7.95
CA VAL A 90 13.48 -9.75 7.54
C VAL A 90 14.42 -8.57 7.82
N ALA A 91 15.30 -8.73 8.82
CA ALA A 91 16.14 -7.64 9.33
C ALA A 91 17.08 -7.06 8.25
N GLU A 92 17.44 -7.86 7.27
CA GLU A 92 18.29 -7.49 6.15
C GLU A 92 17.68 -6.40 5.27
N LEU A 93 16.35 -6.34 5.17
CA LEU A 93 15.63 -5.30 4.42
C LEU A 93 15.66 -3.93 5.12
N LEU A 94 15.98 -3.89 6.42
CA LEU A 94 16.06 -2.64 7.19
C LEU A 94 17.44 -1.97 7.08
N ARG A 95 18.41 -2.61 6.42
CA ARG A 95 19.72 -2.00 6.23
C ARG A 95 19.62 -0.80 5.26
N PRO A 96 20.35 0.30 5.52
CA PRO A 96 20.45 1.40 4.58
C PRO A 96 20.98 0.93 3.23
N ILE A 97 20.48 1.50 2.14
CA ILE A 97 21.12 1.38 0.84
C ILE A 97 22.38 2.24 0.91
N GLY A 98 23.55 1.61 0.94
CA GLY A 98 24.84 2.28 0.91
C GLY A 98 25.24 2.70 -0.49
#